data_AF-A0A7Y0THF8-F1
#
_entry.id   AF-A0A7Y0THF8-F1
#
_cell.length_a   1.000
_cell.length_b   1.000
_cell.length_c   1.000
_cell.angle_alpha   90.00
_cell.angle_beta   90.00
_cell.angle_gamma   90.00
#
_symmetry.space_group_name_H-M   'P 1'
#
loop_
_entity.id
_entity.type
_entity.pdbx_description
1 polymer ?
#
loop_
_entity_poly.entity_id
_entity_poly.type
_entity_poly.pdbx_seq_one_letter_code
_entity_poly.pdbx_strand_id
1 'polypeptide(L)'
;MSKTISSGALNQLLGISPDTPLSIDEMCRRLKPLIYPAPVITSRLELFCRALVTTMQSLDITVLSGEEAYGNNGRFAPGTVIFAPGYFPDNLLAINRVATLYNNIIVGIYDEPAPITTDALPQQRLDAIVGRLARDMVHILIFVTDRSWTICTMNGGVVTFNTPYPSREDVRCTLVPKLTAQVVPPRTEELDIEYGQLKTDTPEFNAVADDFLQCSVLWSGNSSLLTHTSTSGLEYRSVFYKRIVARYLDQRSGMSYGFFARQLPVAVQPAFYSGSADAMAHSMNQSTGKVEIRMQQSSLLVHVPNVSVITTRSGCRKHDLNPKKDLVEIGLIQGHDRNRVYLKTPEGCSQTSTAKPSFDTLTILAHALGNAFAASILMTLRPETSFPRHLARFGASITHWHDYPQSELLPAGYFLHGEQNPPVSCSTPQSAAYSLCGKIEALEKALENGSEYRGDVHVEPNHGTNIVGMLSLAETAEFMNPLLHPEFMPQEH
;
A
#
# COMPACT_ATOMS: atom_id res chain seq x y z
N MET A 1 -15.14 -8.86 -11.05
CA MET A 1 -14.25 -8.02 -11.88
C MET A 1 -13.71 -8.87 -13.02
N SER A 2 -14.00 -8.49 -14.27
CA SER A 2 -13.22 -8.98 -15.41
C SER A 2 -11.76 -8.62 -15.16
N LYS A 3 -10.82 -9.56 -15.27
CA LYS A 3 -9.41 -9.29 -15.00
C LYS A 3 -8.84 -8.43 -16.14
N THR A 4 -8.80 -7.11 -15.95
CA THR A 4 -8.21 -6.12 -16.87
C THR A 4 -6.77 -6.48 -17.23
N ILE A 5 -5.99 -6.92 -16.24
CA ILE A 5 -4.61 -7.38 -16.38
C ILE A 5 -4.51 -8.77 -15.78
N SER A 6 -3.87 -9.71 -16.49
CA SER A 6 -3.75 -11.09 -16.04
C SER A 6 -2.74 -11.23 -14.89
N SER A 7 -2.88 -12.26 -14.06
CA SER A 7 -1.92 -12.57 -12.99
C SER A 7 -0.50 -12.83 -13.51
N GLY A 8 -0.38 -13.42 -14.71
CA GLY A 8 0.93 -13.58 -15.37
C GLY A 8 1.55 -12.25 -15.78
N ALA A 9 0.75 -11.31 -16.30
CA ALA A 9 1.21 -9.97 -16.60
C ALA A 9 1.59 -9.20 -15.33
N LEU A 10 0.83 -9.29 -14.24
CA LEU A 10 1.21 -8.69 -12.94
C LEU A 10 2.55 -9.22 -12.44
N ASN A 11 2.83 -10.51 -12.62
CA ASN A 11 4.12 -11.10 -12.28
C ASN A 11 5.27 -10.53 -13.12
N GLN A 12 5.08 -10.45 -14.43
CA GLN A 12 6.07 -9.90 -15.34
C GLN A 12 6.36 -8.41 -15.05
N LEU A 13 5.31 -7.62 -14.79
CA LEU A 13 5.37 -6.17 -14.64
C LEU A 13 5.92 -5.72 -13.29
N LEU A 14 5.47 -6.38 -12.22
CA LEU A 14 5.64 -5.93 -10.84
C LEU A 14 6.23 -7.02 -9.92
N GLY A 15 6.52 -8.22 -10.44
CA GLY A 15 6.98 -9.34 -9.61
C GLY A 15 5.92 -9.93 -8.68
N ILE A 16 4.65 -9.53 -8.83
CA ILE A 16 3.53 -10.02 -8.01
C ILE A 16 3.32 -11.50 -8.32
N SER A 17 3.38 -12.37 -7.32
CA SER A 17 3.20 -13.82 -7.54
C SER A 17 1.82 -14.10 -8.17
N PRO A 18 1.70 -15.00 -9.17
CA PRO A 18 0.41 -15.45 -9.70
C PRO A 18 -0.50 -16.06 -8.62
N ASP A 19 0.10 -16.50 -7.52
CA ASP A 19 -0.58 -17.03 -6.33
C ASP A 19 -1.07 -15.96 -5.34
N THR A 20 -0.89 -14.68 -5.63
CA THR A 20 -1.43 -13.61 -4.80
C THR A 20 -2.96 -13.60 -4.94
N PRO A 21 -3.75 -13.82 -3.87
CA PRO A 21 -5.20 -13.75 -3.96
C PRO A 21 -5.63 -12.29 -4.17
N LEU A 22 -6.41 -12.03 -5.23
CA LEU A 22 -6.88 -10.68 -5.58
C LEU A 22 -8.38 -10.50 -5.35
N SER A 23 -9.11 -11.58 -5.06
CA SER A 23 -10.53 -11.54 -4.70
C SER A 23 -10.76 -12.06 -3.29
N ILE A 24 -11.82 -11.59 -2.63
CA ILE A 24 -12.18 -12.04 -1.28
C ILE A 24 -12.38 -13.56 -1.22
N ASP A 25 -12.96 -14.16 -2.26
CA ASP A 25 -13.21 -15.60 -2.28
C ASP A 25 -11.92 -16.42 -2.47
N GLU A 26 -10.92 -15.89 -3.18
CA GLU A 26 -9.57 -16.46 -3.20
C GLU A 26 -8.86 -16.27 -1.85
N MET A 27 -9.04 -15.12 -1.20
CA MET A 27 -8.49 -14.83 0.12
C MET A 27 -9.04 -15.82 1.17
N CYS A 28 -10.36 -16.04 1.19
CA CYS A 28 -11.00 -17.01 2.10
C CYS A 28 -10.44 -18.42 1.88
N ARG A 29 -10.38 -18.90 0.63
CA ARG A 29 -9.89 -20.25 0.30
C ARG A 29 -8.43 -20.48 0.66
N ARG A 30 -7.59 -19.45 0.61
CA ARG A 30 -6.16 -19.56 0.90
C ARG A 30 -5.84 -19.36 2.38
N LEU A 31 -6.74 -18.75 3.15
CA LEU A 31 -6.51 -18.44 4.55
C LEU A 31 -6.46 -19.73 5.39
N LYS A 32 -5.46 -19.83 6.26
CA LYS A 32 -5.23 -20.98 7.14
C LYS A 32 -5.06 -20.51 8.59
N PRO A 33 -6.16 -20.19 9.29
CA PRO A 33 -6.10 -19.68 10.64
C PRO A 33 -5.99 -20.79 11.69
N LEU A 34 -5.38 -20.48 12.83
CA LEU A 34 -5.33 -21.30 14.04
C LEU A 34 -5.69 -20.43 15.25
N ILE A 35 -6.47 -20.97 16.19
CA ILE A 35 -6.59 -20.39 17.54
C ILE A 35 -5.49 -20.98 18.42
N TYR A 36 -4.53 -20.14 18.81
CA TYR A 36 -3.40 -20.51 19.64
C TYR A 36 -3.82 -20.56 21.12
N PRO A 37 -3.66 -21.70 21.83
CA PRO A 37 -4.18 -21.86 23.18
C PRO A 37 -3.51 -20.91 24.17
N ALA A 38 -4.33 -20.05 24.79
CA ALA A 38 -3.90 -19.11 25.82
C ALA A 38 -3.66 -19.81 27.17
N PRO A 39 -2.66 -19.38 27.96
CA PRO A 39 -2.48 -19.87 29.32
C PRO A 39 -3.66 -19.49 30.23
N VAL A 40 -4.22 -18.31 30.01
CA VAL A 40 -5.39 -17.77 30.71
C VAL A 40 -6.28 -17.10 29.67
N ILE A 41 -7.55 -17.48 29.64
CA ILE A 41 -8.56 -16.89 28.75
C ILE A 41 -9.79 -16.50 29.56
N THR A 42 -10.34 -15.31 29.30
CA THR A 42 -11.59 -14.87 29.91
C THR A 42 -12.78 -15.48 29.16
N SER A 43 -13.94 -15.57 29.82
CA SER A 43 -15.15 -16.11 29.17
C SER A 43 -15.58 -15.28 27.95
N ARG A 44 -15.33 -13.96 27.96
CA ARG A 44 -15.65 -13.08 26.82
C ARG A 44 -14.76 -13.40 25.61
N LEU A 45 -13.44 -13.57 25.80
CA LEU A 45 -12.54 -13.98 24.73
C LEU A 45 -12.85 -15.38 24.20
N GLU A 46 -13.20 -16.32 25.08
CA GLU A 46 -13.58 -17.67 24.67
C GLU A 46 -14.83 -17.65 23.76
N LEU A 47 -15.86 -16.91 24.15
CA LEU A 47 -17.06 -16.71 23.34
C LEU A 47 -16.76 -16.00 22.01
N PHE A 48 -15.94 -14.95 22.05
CA PHE A 48 -15.52 -14.23 20.84
C PHE A 48 -14.77 -15.15 19.86
N CYS A 49 -13.79 -15.91 20.34
CA CYS A 49 -13.03 -16.85 19.51
C CYS A 49 -13.92 -17.95 18.92
N ARG A 50 -14.89 -18.48 19.67
CA ARG A 50 -15.88 -19.44 19.14
C ARG A 50 -16.70 -18.81 18.02
N ALA A 51 -17.24 -17.61 18.23
CA ALA A 51 -18.01 -16.90 17.22
C ALA A 51 -17.16 -16.60 15.96
N LEU A 52 -15.90 -16.22 16.14
CA LEU A 52 -14.95 -15.97 15.05
C LEU A 52 -14.70 -17.25 14.22
N VAL A 53 -14.44 -18.38 14.89
CA VAL A 53 -14.23 -19.68 14.22
C VAL A 53 -15.47 -20.11 13.45
N THR A 54 -16.66 -20.06 14.06
CA THR A 54 -17.92 -20.37 13.39
C THR A 54 -18.14 -19.48 12.17
N THR A 55 -17.82 -18.19 12.30
CA THR A 55 -17.94 -17.24 11.19
C THR A 55 -16.97 -17.57 10.06
N MET A 56 -15.71 -17.88 10.37
CA MET A 56 -14.71 -18.30 9.38
C MET A 56 -15.15 -19.58 8.65
N GLN A 57 -15.64 -20.57 9.38
CA GLN A 57 -16.16 -21.81 8.79
C GLN A 57 -17.36 -21.55 7.87
N SER A 58 -18.23 -20.59 8.19
CA SER A 58 -19.34 -20.17 7.31
C SER A 58 -18.90 -19.41 6.03
N LEU A 59 -17.61 -19.09 5.93
CA LEU A 59 -16.96 -18.48 4.77
C LEU A 59 -16.07 -19.50 4.02
N ASP A 60 -16.24 -20.80 4.31
CA ASP A 60 -15.44 -21.89 3.75
C ASP A 60 -13.93 -21.77 4.05
N ILE A 61 -13.58 -21.11 5.17
CA ILE A 61 -12.19 -21.01 5.64
C ILE A 61 -11.87 -22.22 6.53
N THR A 62 -10.83 -22.95 6.16
CA THR A 62 -10.35 -24.11 6.93
C THR A 62 -9.54 -23.68 8.14
N VAL A 63 -10.16 -23.66 9.31
CA VAL A 63 -9.47 -23.43 10.60
C VAL A 63 -8.66 -24.68 10.96
N LEU A 64 -7.34 -24.52 11.08
CA LEU A 64 -6.41 -25.61 11.36
C LEU A 64 -6.49 -26.04 12.82
N SER A 65 -6.28 -27.34 13.04
CA SER A 65 -5.91 -27.88 14.36
C SER A 65 -4.45 -27.55 14.72
N GLY A 66 -4.08 -27.77 15.97
CA GLY A 66 -2.70 -27.57 16.43
C GLY A 66 -1.69 -28.37 15.59
N GLU A 67 -1.95 -29.66 15.38
CA GLU A 67 -1.05 -30.57 14.64
C GLU A 67 -0.87 -30.13 13.16
N GLU A 68 -1.94 -29.72 12.50
CA GLU A 68 -1.92 -29.28 11.09
C GLU A 68 -1.19 -27.95 10.90
N ALA A 69 -1.17 -27.10 11.92
CA ALA A 69 -0.51 -25.80 11.88
C ALA A 69 1.01 -25.87 12.06
N TYR A 70 1.54 -26.97 12.61
CA TYR A 70 2.97 -27.17 12.81
C TYR A 70 3.63 -27.83 11.59
N GLY A 71 4.79 -27.31 11.18
CA GLY A 71 5.68 -27.99 10.26
C GLY A 71 6.55 -29.04 10.97
N ASN A 72 7.35 -29.77 10.18
CA ASN A 72 8.21 -30.87 10.64
C ASN A 72 9.22 -30.50 11.75
N ASN A 73 9.46 -29.21 11.97
CA ASN A 73 10.38 -28.68 12.98
C ASN A 73 9.67 -28.22 14.27
N GLY A 74 8.36 -28.52 14.44
CA GLY A 74 7.56 -28.10 15.59
C GLY A 74 7.27 -26.59 15.64
N ARG A 75 7.48 -25.87 14.54
CA ARG A 75 7.15 -24.44 14.38
C ARG A 75 5.95 -24.27 13.46
N PHE A 76 5.22 -23.17 13.62
CA PHE A 76 4.10 -22.85 12.72
C PHE A 76 4.58 -22.77 11.28
N ALA A 77 3.90 -23.49 10.40
CA ALA A 77 4.23 -23.54 8.99
C ALA A 77 4.03 -22.16 8.32
N PRO A 78 4.83 -21.79 7.31
CA PRO A 78 4.62 -20.57 6.53
C PRO A 78 3.20 -20.52 5.93
N GLY A 79 2.60 -19.33 5.89
CA GLY A 79 1.23 -19.08 5.43
C GLY A 79 0.16 -19.26 6.52
N THR A 80 0.52 -19.67 7.73
CA THR A 80 -0.43 -19.83 8.84
C THR A 80 -0.72 -18.49 9.51
N VAL A 81 -2.01 -18.23 9.80
CA VAL A 81 -2.46 -17.08 10.58
C VAL A 81 -2.75 -17.53 12.01
N ILE A 82 -2.10 -16.91 12.98
CA ILE A 82 -2.13 -17.33 14.39
C ILE A 82 -2.94 -16.31 15.20
N PHE A 83 -4.11 -16.68 15.67
CA PHE A 83 -4.88 -15.90 16.63
C PHE A 83 -4.44 -16.26 18.05
N ALA A 84 -3.89 -15.29 18.77
CA ALA A 84 -3.39 -15.43 20.13
C ALA A 84 -4.29 -14.64 21.11
N PRO A 85 -5.38 -15.25 21.63
CA PRO A 85 -6.24 -14.59 22.59
C PRO A 85 -5.58 -14.45 23.96
N GLY A 86 -5.76 -13.31 24.60
CA GLY A 86 -5.24 -13.01 25.93
C GLY A 86 -3.75 -12.67 25.94
N TYR A 87 -3.16 -12.79 27.13
CA TYR A 87 -1.77 -12.41 27.39
C TYR A 87 -0.87 -13.63 27.49
N PHE A 88 0.24 -13.58 26.75
CA PHE A 88 1.24 -14.64 26.76
C PHE A 88 2.52 -14.19 27.50
N PRO A 89 3.09 -15.04 28.36
CA PRO A 89 4.45 -14.84 28.85
C PRO A 89 5.44 -15.04 27.70
N ASP A 90 6.64 -14.48 27.85
CA ASP A 90 7.63 -14.42 26.78
C ASP A 90 7.96 -15.78 26.15
N ASN A 91 8.12 -16.83 26.95
CA ASN A 91 8.41 -18.19 26.46
C ASN A 91 7.26 -18.84 25.66
N LEU A 92 6.06 -18.26 25.71
CA LEU A 92 4.87 -18.75 25.00
C LEU A 92 4.41 -17.80 23.89
N LEU A 93 5.11 -16.69 23.60
CA LEU A 93 4.73 -15.82 22.48
C LEU A 93 4.78 -16.59 21.15
N ALA A 94 3.74 -16.43 20.33
CA ALA A 94 3.63 -17.10 19.03
C ALA A 94 4.82 -16.79 18.10
N ILE A 95 5.39 -15.58 18.17
CA ILE A 95 6.56 -15.17 17.39
C ILE A 95 7.79 -16.05 17.64
N ASN A 96 7.90 -16.68 18.81
CA ASN A 96 9.01 -17.58 19.13
C ASN A 96 8.85 -18.96 18.50
N ARG A 97 7.68 -19.23 17.90
CA ARG A 97 7.29 -20.52 17.35
C ARG A 97 7.02 -20.46 15.85
N VAL A 98 7.21 -19.33 15.17
CA VAL A 98 7.02 -19.25 13.71
C VAL A 98 8.25 -19.77 12.95
N ALA A 99 8.03 -20.40 11.81
CA ALA A 99 9.13 -20.81 10.92
C ALA A 99 9.80 -19.61 10.24
N THR A 100 9.06 -18.51 10.05
CA THR A 100 9.53 -17.28 9.39
C THR A 100 8.80 -16.06 9.95
N LEU A 101 9.47 -14.90 9.93
CA LEU A 101 8.88 -13.63 10.35
C LEU A 101 7.97 -12.99 9.27
N TYR A 102 8.12 -13.39 8.01
CA TYR A 102 7.53 -12.67 6.86
C TYR A 102 6.38 -13.40 6.16
N ASN A 103 6.00 -14.56 6.67
CA ASN A 103 4.91 -15.36 6.09
C ASN A 103 4.12 -16.05 7.21
N ASN A 104 3.86 -15.32 8.30
CA ASN A 104 3.04 -15.76 9.41
C ASN A 104 2.44 -14.51 10.05
N ILE A 105 1.13 -14.31 9.87
CA ILE A 105 0.42 -13.21 10.52
C ILE A 105 0.03 -13.66 11.92
N ILE A 106 0.35 -12.85 12.91
CA ILE A 106 0.00 -13.10 14.31
C ILE A 106 -1.00 -12.02 14.71
N VAL A 107 -2.15 -12.44 15.24
CA VAL A 107 -3.24 -11.57 15.66
C VAL A 107 -3.38 -11.68 17.18
N GLY A 108 -3.09 -10.62 17.92
CA GLY A 108 -3.38 -10.57 19.35
C GLY A 108 -4.84 -10.21 19.58
N ILE A 109 -5.57 -10.95 20.43
CA ILE A 109 -6.96 -10.66 20.77
C ILE A 109 -7.06 -10.35 22.27
N TYR A 110 -7.51 -9.16 22.65
CA TYR A 110 -7.46 -8.70 24.04
C TYR A 110 -8.83 -8.33 24.57
N ASP A 111 -9.01 -8.60 25.86
CA ASP A 111 -10.27 -8.42 26.58
C ASP A 111 -10.40 -7.03 27.21
N GLU A 112 -10.13 -5.99 26.43
CA GLU A 112 -10.01 -4.62 26.89
C GLU A 112 -10.34 -3.64 25.75
N PRO A 113 -10.68 -2.37 26.04
CA PRO A 113 -10.84 -1.37 24.99
C PRO A 113 -9.53 -1.12 24.24
N ALA A 114 -9.64 -0.75 22.96
CA ALA A 114 -8.48 -0.33 22.18
C ALA A 114 -7.78 0.88 22.84
N PRO A 115 -6.45 0.99 22.77
CA PRO A 115 -5.67 2.08 23.36
C PRO A 115 -5.76 3.37 22.51
N ILE A 116 -6.99 3.73 22.13
CA ILE A 116 -7.32 4.82 21.23
C ILE A 116 -8.32 5.70 21.97
N THR A 117 -7.92 6.92 22.31
CA THR A 117 -8.83 7.93 22.86
C THR A 117 -9.33 8.83 21.74
N THR A 118 -10.59 9.25 21.81
CA THR A 118 -11.20 10.18 20.86
C THR A 118 -10.53 11.55 20.86
N ASP A 119 -9.86 11.91 21.95
CA ASP A 119 -9.22 13.22 22.10
C ASP A 119 -7.74 13.21 21.65
N ALA A 120 -7.16 12.02 21.43
CA ALA A 120 -5.79 11.90 20.94
C ALA A 120 -5.69 12.31 19.47
N LEU A 121 -4.59 12.99 19.14
CA LEU A 121 -4.24 13.32 17.76
C LEU A 121 -4.02 12.02 16.95
N PRO A 122 -4.29 12.01 15.63
CA PRO A 122 -4.12 10.81 14.79
C PRO A 122 -2.75 10.14 14.93
N GLN A 123 -1.66 10.91 15.00
CA GLN A 123 -0.30 10.37 15.21
C GLN A 123 -0.14 9.69 16.57
N GLN A 124 -0.73 10.23 17.64
CA GLN A 124 -0.66 9.62 18.98
C GLN A 124 -1.40 8.28 19.03
N ARG A 125 -2.55 8.19 18.35
CA ARG A 125 -3.32 6.94 18.22
C ARG A 125 -2.49 5.87 17.51
N LEU A 126 -1.85 6.26 16.40
CA LEU A 126 -0.98 5.38 15.64
C LEU A 126 0.20 4.87 16.47
N ASP A 127 0.89 5.77 17.18
CA ASP A 127 2.03 5.43 18.01
C ASP A 127 1.63 4.46 19.14
N ALA A 128 0.44 4.62 19.74
CA ALA A 128 -0.08 3.70 20.75
C ALA A 128 -0.35 2.30 20.18
N ILE A 129 -0.96 2.21 18.99
CA ILE A 129 -1.21 0.94 18.28
C ILE A 129 0.12 0.25 17.95
N VAL A 130 1.06 0.97 17.36
CA VAL A 130 2.38 0.44 16.98
C VAL A 130 3.17 0.00 18.21
N GLY A 131 3.14 0.78 19.28
CA GLY A 131 3.74 0.41 20.57
C GLY A 131 3.18 -0.91 21.09
N ARG A 132 1.85 -1.09 21.01
CA ARG A 132 1.20 -2.33 21.43
C ARG A 132 1.55 -3.53 20.54
N LEU A 133 1.58 -3.35 19.22
CA LEU A 133 2.02 -4.36 18.26
C LEU A 133 3.46 -4.84 18.55
N ALA A 134 4.37 -3.88 18.75
CA ALA A 134 5.77 -4.16 19.04
C ALA A 134 5.97 -4.83 20.40
N ARG A 135 5.26 -4.39 21.44
CA ARG A 135 5.33 -4.98 22.77
C ARG A 135 4.86 -6.43 22.76
N ASP A 136 3.75 -6.73 22.09
CA ASP A 136 3.15 -8.06 22.11
C ASP A 136 3.62 -8.97 20.97
N MET A 137 4.48 -8.47 20.08
CA MET A 137 5.05 -9.22 18.97
C MET A 137 3.98 -9.79 18.03
N VAL A 138 2.97 -8.97 17.74
CA VAL A 138 1.85 -9.31 16.85
C VAL A 138 1.77 -8.31 15.69
N HIS A 139 1.06 -8.69 14.63
CA HIS A 139 0.94 -7.92 13.39
C HIS A 139 -0.39 -7.18 13.29
N ILE A 140 -1.43 -7.73 13.94
CA ILE A 140 -2.78 -7.16 14.02
C ILE A 140 -3.24 -7.29 15.47
N LEU A 141 -3.94 -6.26 15.96
CA LEU A 141 -4.58 -6.29 17.27
C LEU A 141 -6.10 -6.34 17.07
N ILE A 142 -6.77 -7.15 17.89
CA ILE A 142 -8.21 -7.14 18.06
C ILE A 142 -8.50 -6.84 19.53
N PHE A 143 -9.28 -5.81 19.79
CA PHE A 143 -9.75 -5.44 21.12
C PHE A 143 -11.23 -5.76 21.24
N VAL A 144 -11.63 -6.42 22.31
CA VAL A 144 -13.01 -6.90 22.51
C VAL A 144 -13.59 -6.29 23.78
N THR A 145 -14.77 -5.69 23.65
CA THR A 145 -15.56 -5.17 24.76
C THR A 145 -16.90 -5.92 24.88
N ASP A 146 -17.73 -5.54 25.83
CA ASP A 146 -19.10 -6.06 25.96
C ASP A 146 -20.04 -5.61 24.83
N ARG A 147 -19.65 -4.60 24.03
CA ARG A 147 -20.52 -3.97 23.01
C ARG A 147 -19.89 -3.89 21.64
N SER A 148 -18.57 -3.99 21.55
CA SER A 148 -17.84 -3.74 20.32
C SER A 148 -16.58 -4.58 20.23
N TRP A 149 -16.04 -4.68 19.03
CA TRP A 149 -14.65 -5.08 18.83
C TRP A 149 -13.97 -4.19 17.81
N THR A 150 -12.66 -4.00 17.96
CA THR A 150 -11.85 -3.08 17.15
C THR A 150 -10.63 -3.80 16.59
N ILE A 151 -10.43 -3.70 15.28
CA ILE A 151 -9.21 -4.15 14.59
C ILE A 151 -8.26 -2.97 14.48
N CYS A 152 -7.00 -3.16 14.86
CA CYS A 152 -5.92 -2.20 14.63
C CYS A 152 -4.76 -2.86 13.87
N THR A 153 -4.24 -2.18 12.85
CA THR A 153 -3.14 -2.67 12.00
C THR A 153 -1.90 -1.77 12.06
N MET A 154 -0.75 -2.32 11.66
CA MET A 154 0.53 -1.64 11.67
C MET A 154 0.59 -0.38 10.77
N ASN A 155 -0.19 -0.36 9.69
CA ASN A 155 -0.32 0.78 8.77
C ASN A 155 -1.35 1.84 9.24
N GLY A 156 -1.81 1.77 10.48
CA GLY A 156 -2.73 2.78 11.05
C GLY A 156 -4.21 2.56 10.76
N GLY A 157 -4.58 1.44 10.12
CA GLY A 157 -5.98 1.09 9.92
C GLY A 157 -6.65 0.74 11.25
N VAL A 158 -7.75 1.42 11.56
CA VAL A 158 -8.59 1.18 12.74
C VAL A 158 -10.03 1.01 12.29
N VAL A 159 -10.62 -0.14 12.60
CA VAL A 159 -12.04 -0.41 12.28
C VAL A 159 -12.74 -0.92 13.52
N THR A 160 -13.83 -0.27 13.92
CA THR A 160 -14.65 -0.66 15.08
C THR A 160 -16.00 -1.16 14.64
N PHE A 161 -16.40 -2.31 15.15
CA PHE A 161 -17.69 -2.92 14.94
C PHE A 161 -18.52 -2.79 16.21
N ASN A 162 -19.71 -2.20 16.12
CA ASN A 162 -20.59 -1.95 17.26
C ASN A 162 -21.44 -3.18 17.62
N THR A 163 -20.81 -4.35 17.60
CA THR A 163 -21.37 -5.62 18.03
C THR A 163 -20.36 -6.34 18.93
N PRO A 164 -20.80 -7.16 19.91
CA PRO A 164 -19.86 -7.91 20.75
C PRO A 164 -19.19 -9.08 20.03
N TYR A 165 -19.73 -9.52 18.89
CA TYR A 165 -19.27 -10.69 18.16
C TYR A 165 -19.13 -10.39 16.66
N PRO A 166 -18.18 -11.05 15.98
CA PRO A 166 -17.98 -10.86 14.55
C PRO A 166 -19.17 -11.40 13.75
N SER A 167 -19.67 -10.61 12.81
CA SER A 167 -20.60 -11.10 11.79
C SER A 167 -19.86 -11.65 10.58
N ARG A 168 -20.57 -12.41 9.72
CA ARG A 168 -20.04 -12.92 8.46
C ARG A 168 -19.48 -11.83 7.57
N GLU A 169 -20.17 -10.69 7.49
CA GLU A 169 -19.76 -9.58 6.62
C GLU A 169 -18.54 -8.84 7.18
N ASP A 170 -18.49 -8.61 8.49
CA ASP A 170 -17.33 -7.97 9.14
C ASP A 170 -16.05 -8.77 8.91
N VAL A 171 -16.13 -10.09 9.07
CA VAL A 171 -15.00 -11.00 8.85
C VAL A 171 -14.62 -11.04 7.38
N ARG A 172 -15.61 -11.23 6.49
CA ARG A 172 -15.40 -11.38 5.06
C ARG A 172 -14.80 -10.12 4.43
N CYS A 173 -15.37 -8.97 4.73
CA CYS A 173 -15.07 -7.73 4.03
C CYS A 173 -14.01 -6.88 4.73
N THR A 174 -13.69 -7.12 6.00
CA THR A 174 -12.63 -6.36 6.69
C THR A 174 -11.49 -7.24 7.18
N LEU A 175 -11.78 -8.30 7.92
CA LEU A 175 -10.73 -9.07 8.59
C LEU A 175 -9.94 -9.94 7.60
N VAL A 176 -10.62 -10.74 6.76
CA VAL A 176 -9.98 -11.63 5.78
C VAL A 176 -8.97 -10.91 4.87
N PRO A 177 -9.27 -9.74 4.27
CA PRO A 177 -8.30 -8.99 3.47
C PRO A 177 -7.03 -8.65 4.24
N LYS A 178 -7.15 -8.25 5.52
CA LYS A 178 -6.02 -7.92 6.38
C LYS A 178 -5.19 -9.15 6.77
N LEU A 179 -5.82 -10.32 6.86
CA LEU A 179 -5.16 -11.59 7.17
C LEU A 179 -4.49 -12.28 5.98
N THR A 180 -4.67 -11.76 4.76
CA THR A 180 -4.10 -12.36 3.54
C THR A 180 -3.09 -11.44 2.84
N ALA A 181 -2.94 -10.21 3.34
CA ALA A 181 -2.08 -9.18 2.78
C ALA A 181 -1.14 -8.64 3.88
N GLN A 182 -0.12 -9.43 4.21
CA GLN A 182 0.90 -9.01 5.19
C GLN A 182 1.78 -7.91 4.60
N VAL A 183 1.96 -6.83 5.36
CA VAL A 183 2.93 -5.78 5.02
C VAL A 183 4.33 -6.32 5.27
N VAL A 184 5.11 -6.46 4.20
CA VAL A 184 6.52 -6.89 4.25
C VAL A 184 7.36 -5.80 3.58
N PRO A 185 8.41 -5.28 4.23
CA PRO A 185 9.30 -4.32 3.58
C PRO A 185 9.97 -4.94 2.34
N PRO A 186 10.15 -4.18 1.24
CA PRO A 186 10.95 -4.63 0.12
C PRO A 186 12.34 -5.06 0.59
N ARG A 187 12.77 -6.26 0.20
CA ARG A 187 14.09 -6.76 0.60
C ARG A 187 15.15 -6.11 -0.27
N THR A 188 16.31 -5.83 0.33
CA THR A 188 17.45 -5.27 -0.42
C THR A 188 17.91 -6.22 -1.54
N GLU A 189 17.74 -7.53 -1.37
CA GLU A 189 18.04 -8.57 -2.36
C GLU A 189 17.13 -8.51 -3.60
N GLU A 190 15.95 -7.87 -3.48
CA GLU A 190 14.97 -7.73 -4.56
C GLU A 190 15.16 -6.42 -5.35
N LEU A 191 16.15 -5.60 -4.95
CA LEU A 191 16.37 -4.25 -5.44
C LEU A 191 17.78 -4.07 -5.98
N ASP A 192 17.88 -3.47 -7.16
CA ASP A 192 19.15 -2.98 -7.68
C ASP A 192 19.47 -1.64 -7.04
N ILE A 193 20.32 -1.64 -6.01
CA ILE A 193 20.68 -0.42 -5.27
C ILE A 193 21.92 0.23 -5.87
N GLU A 194 21.72 1.46 -6.34
CA GLU A 194 22.69 2.34 -6.95
C GLU A 194 23.05 3.48 -5.98
N TYR A 195 24.03 3.25 -5.12
CA TYR A 195 24.41 4.21 -4.09
C TYR A 195 25.07 5.47 -4.68
N GLY A 196 24.57 6.65 -4.29
CA GLY A 196 25.15 7.94 -4.65
C GLY A 196 24.96 8.35 -6.11
N GLN A 197 24.07 7.67 -6.85
CA GLN A 197 23.86 7.88 -8.29
C GLN A 197 22.75 8.87 -8.62
N LEU A 198 21.94 9.29 -7.64
CA LEU A 198 20.94 10.33 -7.84
C LEU A 198 21.61 11.70 -7.81
N LYS A 199 21.67 12.34 -8.98
CA LYS A 199 22.25 13.68 -9.14
C LYS A 199 21.35 14.71 -8.46
N THR A 200 21.87 15.37 -7.43
CA THR A 200 21.07 16.32 -6.61
C THR A 200 21.36 17.79 -6.88
N ASP A 201 22.37 18.08 -7.70
CA ASP A 201 22.78 19.44 -8.05
C ASP A 201 22.34 19.86 -9.47
N THR A 202 21.31 19.21 -10.04
CA THR A 202 20.79 19.56 -11.37
C THR A 202 19.56 20.48 -11.30
N PRO A 203 19.34 21.35 -12.30
CA PRO A 203 18.13 22.18 -12.38
C PRO A 203 16.84 21.35 -12.35
N GLU A 204 16.83 20.20 -13.00
CA GLU A 204 15.67 19.30 -13.05
C GLU A 204 15.36 18.71 -11.66
N PHE A 205 16.39 18.30 -10.91
CA PHE A 205 16.21 17.81 -9.55
C PHE A 205 15.72 18.92 -8.62
N ASN A 206 16.29 20.12 -8.73
CA ASN A 206 15.89 21.27 -7.91
C ASN A 206 14.41 21.63 -8.13
N ALA A 207 13.93 21.64 -9.38
CA ALA A 207 12.51 21.89 -9.65
C ALA A 207 11.59 20.85 -9.01
N VAL A 208 11.97 19.57 -9.02
CA VAL A 208 11.24 18.51 -8.31
C VAL A 208 11.33 18.73 -6.79
N ALA A 209 12.51 18.99 -6.26
CA ALA A 209 12.74 19.21 -4.84
C ALA A 209 11.92 20.40 -4.30
N ASP A 210 11.80 21.48 -5.06
CA ASP A 210 11.00 22.65 -4.70
C ASP A 210 9.50 22.31 -4.58
N ASP A 211 8.95 21.52 -5.51
CA ASP A 211 7.56 21.03 -5.45
C ASP A 211 7.34 20.12 -4.22
N PHE A 212 8.32 19.27 -3.87
CA PHE A 212 8.28 18.48 -2.63
C PHE A 212 8.32 19.35 -1.36
N LEU A 213 9.16 20.39 -1.33
CA LEU A 213 9.27 21.31 -0.20
C LEU A 213 7.99 22.12 -0.01
N GLN A 214 7.40 22.64 -1.09
CA GLN A 214 6.14 23.35 -1.05
C GLN A 214 5.00 22.43 -0.57
N CYS A 215 4.90 21.22 -1.13
CA CYS A 215 3.95 20.20 -0.68
C CYS A 215 4.12 19.87 0.82
N SER A 216 5.36 19.68 1.29
CA SER A 216 5.69 19.45 2.71
C SER A 216 5.16 20.55 3.61
N VAL A 217 5.34 21.82 3.23
CA VAL A 217 4.84 22.97 3.98
C VAL A 217 3.32 22.97 4.01
N LEU A 218 2.66 22.77 2.87
CA LEU A 218 1.21 22.77 2.74
C LEU A 218 0.56 21.68 3.60
N TRP A 219 1.16 20.48 3.69
CA TRP A 219 0.64 19.40 4.52
C TRP A 219 1.03 19.46 6.00
N SER A 220 1.97 20.31 6.39
CA SER A 220 2.55 20.32 7.75
C SER A 220 1.53 20.49 8.88
N GLY A 221 0.42 21.19 8.61
CA GLY A 221 -0.68 21.41 9.55
C GLY A 221 -1.85 20.43 9.45
N ASN A 222 -1.82 19.48 8.50
CA ASN A 222 -2.95 18.60 8.23
C ASN A 222 -2.88 17.32 9.08
N SER A 223 -3.94 17.06 9.85
CA SER A 223 -4.02 15.90 10.76
C SER A 223 -4.15 14.55 10.05
N SER A 224 -4.53 14.53 8.78
CA SER A 224 -4.72 13.35 7.95
C SER A 224 -3.40 12.88 7.28
N LEU A 225 -2.33 13.69 7.33
CA LEU A 225 -0.98 13.24 7.00
C LEU A 225 -0.25 12.72 8.24
N LEU A 226 -0.43 11.43 8.52
CA LEU A 226 0.45 10.69 9.43
C LEU A 226 1.85 10.66 8.81
N THR A 227 2.90 10.94 9.59
CA THR A 227 4.24 11.12 9.00
C THR A 227 5.18 9.97 9.34
N HIS A 228 5.27 9.61 10.63
CA HIS A 228 6.30 8.69 11.09
C HIS A 228 6.06 8.20 12.52
N THR A 229 6.24 6.89 12.74
CA THR A 229 6.37 6.30 14.08
C THR A 229 7.79 5.76 14.26
N SER A 230 8.51 6.24 15.28
CA SER A 230 9.88 5.82 15.57
C SER A 230 9.94 4.53 16.37
N THR A 231 10.92 3.67 16.08
CA THR A 231 11.21 2.48 16.90
C THR A 231 12.00 2.80 18.17
N SER A 232 12.64 3.97 18.28
CA SER A 232 13.50 4.28 19.43
C SER A 232 12.73 4.50 20.73
N GLY A 233 11.46 4.91 20.64
CA GLY A 233 10.58 5.20 21.78
C GLY A 233 9.57 4.11 22.12
N LEU A 234 9.58 2.97 21.42
CA LEU A 234 8.62 1.89 21.69
C LEU A 234 9.00 1.10 22.95
N GLU A 235 7.98 0.67 23.70
CA GLU A 235 8.15 -0.23 24.84
C GLU A 235 8.32 -1.67 24.33
N TYR A 236 9.49 -2.26 24.61
CA TYR A 236 9.78 -3.65 24.27
C TYR A 236 9.84 -4.50 25.53
N ARG A 237 9.34 -5.74 25.44
CA ARG A 237 9.45 -6.73 26.52
C ARG A 237 10.90 -7.02 26.92
N SER A 238 11.81 -7.05 25.94
CA SER A 238 13.24 -7.26 26.17
C SER A 238 14.08 -6.79 24.98
N VAL A 239 15.41 -6.75 25.18
CA VAL A 239 16.39 -6.48 24.11
C VAL A 239 16.30 -7.51 22.98
N PHE A 240 15.92 -8.76 23.29
CA PHE A 240 15.72 -9.80 22.29
C PHE A 240 14.56 -9.46 21.35
N TYR A 241 13.41 -9.06 21.88
CA TYR A 241 12.25 -8.67 21.07
C TYR A 241 12.48 -7.38 20.27
N LYS A 242 13.21 -6.42 20.85
CA LYS A 242 13.68 -5.24 20.10
C LYS A 242 14.47 -5.63 18.85
N ARG A 243 15.34 -6.64 18.93
CA ARG A 243 16.10 -7.15 17.77
C ARG A 243 15.19 -7.86 16.75
N ILE A 244 14.15 -8.57 17.19
CA ILE A 244 13.18 -9.18 16.26
C ILE A 244 12.43 -8.10 15.49
N VAL A 245 11.92 -7.07 16.17
CA VAL A 245 11.22 -5.94 15.52
C VAL A 245 12.17 -5.22 14.55
N ALA A 246 13.41 -4.93 14.96
CA ALA A 246 14.40 -4.34 14.09
C ALA A 246 14.66 -5.21 12.84
N ARG A 247 14.71 -6.54 12.98
CA ARG A 247 14.87 -7.46 11.85
C ARG A 247 13.64 -7.47 10.94
N TYR A 248 12.43 -7.51 11.51
CA TYR A 248 11.17 -7.45 10.75
C TYR A 248 11.07 -6.19 9.89
N LEU A 249 11.52 -5.06 10.43
CA LEU A 249 11.52 -3.77 9.75
C LEU A 249 12.79 -3.54 8.89
N ASP A 250 13.56 -4.58 8.57
CA ASP A 250 14.80 -4.48 7.79
C ASP A 250 15.78 -3.40 8.32
N GLN A 251 15.95 -3.35 9.65
CA GLN A 251 16.79 -2.40 10.39
C GLN A 251 16.43 -0.92 10.22
N ARG A 252 15.20 -0.62 9.79
CA ARG A 252 14.69 0.75 9.73
C ARG A 252 14.46 1.33 11.13
N SER A 253 14.68 2.64 11.28
CA SER A 253 14.49 3.39 12.53
C SER A 253 13.03 3.75 12.85
N GLY A 254 12.10 3.37 11.98
CA GLY A 254 10.69 3.70 12.09
C GLY A 254 9.89 3.26 10.88
N MET A 255 8.60 3.50 10.95
CA MET A 255 7.64 3.30 9.87
C MET A 255 7.15 4.67 9.40
N SER A 256 7.09 4.84 8.08
CA SER A 256 6.51 6.03 7.47
C SER A 256 5.10 5.71 6.99
N TYR A 257 4.24 6.71 7.12
CA TYR A 257 2.84 6.64 6.71
C TYR A 257 2.63 7.71 5.64
N GLY A 258 1.85 7.40 4.59
CA GLY A 258 1.74 8.28 3.43
C GLY A 258 3.06 8.38 2.64
N PHE A 259 2.99 8.99 1.47
CA PHE A 259 4.18 9.32 0.67
C PHE A 259 3.89 10.47 -0.29
N PHE A 260 4.96 11.18 -0.64
CA PHE A 260 4.99 12.09 -1.79
C PHE A 260 5.89 11.47 -2.84
N ALA A 261 5.44 11.46 -4.08
CA ALA A 261 6.18 10.91 -5.19
C ALA A 261 5.93 11.70 -6.47
N ARG A 262 6.98 11.86 -7.27
CA ARG A 262 6.95 12.47 -8.59
C ARG A 262 7.47 11.47 -9.59
N GLN A 263 6.57 10.92 -10.41
CA GLN A 263 6.97 10.20 -11.60
C GLN A 263 7.70 11.17 -12.53
N LEU A 264 8.88 10.80 -12.99
CA LEU A 264 9.66 11.59 -13.94
C LEU A 264 9.06 11.48 -15.35
N PRO A 265 9.37 12.43 -16.25
CA PRO A 265 8.81 12.43 -17.60
C PRO A 265 9.05 11.11 -18.33
N VAL A 266 8.00 10.56 -18.95
CA VAL A 266 8.08 9.33 -19.73
C VAL A 266 7.32 9.46 -21.05
N ALA A 267 8.03 9.34 -22.16
CA ALA A 267 7.42 9.24 -23.48
C ALA A 267 7.02 7.79 -23.74
N VAL A 268 5.78 7.58 -24.20
CA VAL A 268 5.22 6.25 -24.48
C VAL A 268 4.87 6.10 -25.95
N GLN A 269 4.78 4.86 -26.41
CA GLN A 269 4.28 4.53 -27.73
C GLN A 269 2.76 4.30 -27.69
N PRO A 270 2.01 4.58 -28.77
CA PRO A 270 0.60 4.22 -28.86
C PRO A 270 0.37 2.72 -28.65
N ALA A 271 -0.76 2.37 -28.04
CA ALA A 271 -1.22 0.99 -27.92
C ALA A 271 -1.76 0.45 -29.27
N PHE A 272 -1.83 -0.87 -29.42
CA PHE A 272 -2.36 -1.53 -30.61
C PHE A 272 -3.59 -2.37 -30.27
N TYR A 273 -4.58 -2.44 -31.16
CA TYR A 273 -5.67 -3.41 -31.01
C TYR A 273 -5.13 -4.85 -31.10
N SER A 274 -5.47 -5.67 -30.11
CA SER A 274 -5.14 -7.09 -30.09
C SER A 274 -5.78 -7.77 -31.31
N GLY A 275 -5.00 -8.52 -32.08
CA GLY A 275 -5.45 -9.19 -33.32
C GLY A 275 -5.46 -8.32 -34.59
N SER A 276 -5.02 -7.06 -34.54
CA SER A 276 -4.84 -6.23 -35.75
C SER A 276 -3.66 -6.70 -36.61
N ALA A 277 -3.65 -6.33 -37.90
CA ALA A 277 -2.52 -6.60 -38.80
C ALA A 277 -1.20 -6.01 -38.26
N ASP A 278 -1.25 -4.84 -37.61
CA ASP A 278 -0.12 -4.22 -36.92
C ASP A 278 0.36 -5.06 -35.72
N ALA A 279 -0.57 -5.66 -34.97
CA ALA A 279 -0.23 -6.61 -33.91
C ALA A 279 0.46 -7.87 -34.48
N MET A 280 0.04 -8.37 -35.65
CA MET A 280 0.66 -9.53 -36.30
C MET A 280 2.04 -9.22 -36.90
N ALA A 281 2.20 -8.06 -37.51
CA ALA A 281 3.49 -7.59 -38.04
C ALA A 281 4.51 -7.37 -36.91
N HIS A 282 4.05 -6.85 -35.77
CA HIS A 282 4.91 -6.68 -34.59
C HIS A 282 5.14 -7.96 -33.78
N SER A 283 4.20 -8.92 -33.76
CA SER A 283 4.40 -10.20 -33.07
C SER A 283 5.50 -11.05 -33.71
N MET A 284 5.75 -10.87 -35.02
CA MET A 284 6.85 -11.54 -35.72
C MET A 284 8.23 -10.96 -35.38
N ASN A 285 8.32 -9.77 -34.76
CA ASN A 285 9.59 -9.05 -34.57
C ASN A 285 10.05 -8.82 -33.13
N GLN A 286 9.21 -8.97 -32.09
CA GLN A 286 9.64 -8.95 -30.67
C GLN A 286 8.46 -9.25 -29.75
N SER A 287 8.47 -10.41 -29.08
CA SER A 287 7.47 -10.78 -28.06
C SER A 287 7.83 -10.32 -26.63
N THR A 288 8.95 -9.63 -26.45
CA THR A 288 9.41 -9.14 -25.15
C THR A 288 8.95 -7.69 -24.93
N GLY A 289 8.36 -7.39 -23.77
CA GLY A 289 8.05 -6.02 -23.36
C GLY A 289 6.68 -5.45 -23.75
N LYS A 290 5.69 -6.30 -24.10
CA LYS A 290 4.28 -5.90 -24.29
C LYS A 290 3.37 -6.64 -23.32
N VAL A 291 2.27 -5.99 -22.92
CA VAL A 291 1.21 -6.59 -22.11
C VAL A 291 -0.14 -6.34 -22.75
N GLU A 292 -1.00 -7.37 -22.76
CA GLU A 292 -2.40 -7.22 -23.14
C GLU A 292 -3.20 -6.64 -21.97
N ILE A 293 -3.86 -5.51 -22.22
CA ILE A 293 -4.79 -4.86 -21.31
C ILE A 293 -6.19 -5.03 -21.89
N ARG A 294 -7.06 -5.68 -21.12
CA ARG A 294 -8.46 -5.86 -21.48
C ARG A 294 -9.26 -4.68 -21.00
N MET A 295 -9.92 -4.02 -21.94
CA MET A 295 -10.94 -3.01 -21.68
C MET A 295 -12.32 -3.56 -22.03
N GLN A 296 -13.40 -2.91 -21.59
CA GLN A 296 -14.78 -3.42 -21.73
C GLN A 296 -15.15 -3.83 -23.16
N GLN A 297 -14.68 -3.11 -24.16
CA GLN A 297 -15.05 -3.30 -25.57
C GLN A 297 -13.89 -3.81 -26.45
N SER A 298 -12.67 -3.89 -25.93
CA SER A 298 -11.49 -4.23 -26.73
C SER A 298 -10.32 -4.69 -25.87
N SER A 299 -9.41 -5.47 -26.44
CA SER A 299 -8.10 -5.71 -25.87
C SER A 299 -7.05 -4.88 -26.61
N LEU A 300 -6.18 -4.21 -25.86
CA LEU A 300 -5.07 -3.43 -26.38
C LEU A 300 -3.73 -4.04 -25.94
N LEU A 301 -2.77 -4.12 -26.87
CA LEU A 301 -1.38 -4.45 -26.59
C LEU A 301 -0.61 -3.15 -26.30
N VAL A 302 -0.09 -3.05 -25.08
CA VAL A 302 0.61 -1.87 -24.58
C VAL A 302 2.09 -2.20 -24.39
N HIS A 303 2.96 -1.33 -24.89
CA HIS A 303 4.39 -1.41 -24.61
C HIS A 303 4.66 -1.05 -23.15
N VAL A 304 5.51 -1.82 -22.49
CA VAL A 304 5.90 -1.60 -21.09
C VAL A 304 7.11 -0.67 -21.05
N PRO A 305 6.99 0.62 -20.70
CA PRO A 305 8.17 1.49 -20.65
C PRO A 305 8.96 1.28 -19.36
N ASN A 306 10.22 1.74 -19.37
CA ASN A 306 10.91 1.99 -18.12
C ASN A 306 10.26 3.21 -17.44
N VAL A 307 10.06 3.13 -16.13
CA VAL A 307 9.51 4.25 -15.34
C VAL A 307 10.43 4.57 -14.17
N SER A 308 10.55 5.84 -13.85
CA SER A 308 11.34 6.35 -12.73
C SER A 308 10.53 7.36 -11.93
N VAL A 309 10.74 7.37 -10.63
CA VAL A 309 9.97 8.14 -9.65
C VAL A 309 10.89 8.66 -8.57
N ILE A 310 10.89 9.97 -8.34
CA ILE A 310 11.49 10.56 -7.14
C ILE A 310 10.46 10.45 -6.01
N THR A 311 10.85 9.94 -4.86
CA THR A 311 9.96 9.74 -3.72
C THR A 311 10.66 9.99 -2.40
N THR A 312 9.89 10.25 -1.35
CA THR A 312 10.42 10.30 0.00
C THR A 312 10.90 8.91 0.47
N ARG A 313 12.10 8.81 1.03
CA ARG A 313 12.62 7.57 1.64
C ARG A 313 11.81 7.17 2.87
N SER A 314 11.92 5.90 3.25
CA SER A 314 11.35 5.42 4.52
C SER A 314 12.01 6.13 5.72
N GLY A 315 11.19 6.45 6.73
CA GLY A 315 11.63 7.07 7.98
C GLY A 315 11.87 8.58 7.90
N CYS A 316 11.56 9.25 6.78
CA CYS A 316 11.67 10.71 6.69
C CYS A 316 10.52 11.40 7.44
N ARG A 317 10.77 12.63 7.91
CA ARG A 317 9.75 13.52 8.47
C ARG A 317 9.20 14.38 7.35
N LYS A 318 8.00 14.06 6.88
CA LYS A 318 7.41 14.71 5.69
C LYS A 318 7.10 16.20 5.82
N HIS A 319 7.08 16.73 7.03
CA HIS A 319 6.90 18.16 7.32
C HIS A 319 8.23 18.92 7.45
N ASP A 320 9.36 18.22 7.43
CA ASP A 320 10.72 18.74 7.61
C ASP A 320 11.67 17.98 6.67
N LEU A 321 11.41 18.11 5.37
CA LEU A 321 12.16 17.40 4.32
C LEU A 321 13.50 18.06 4.04
N ASN A 322 14.55 17.24 3.97
CA ASN A 322 15.82 17.61 3.36
C ASN A 322 15.97 16.91 2.00
N PRO A 323 15.77 17.60 0.87
CA PRO A 323 15.72 16.93 -0.44
C PRO A 323 16.97 16.12 -0.79
N LYS A 324 18.15 16.62 -0.40
CA LYS A 324 19.45 15.98 -0.67
C LYS A 324 19.72 14.74 0.18
N LYS A 325 18.84 14.43 1.14
CA LYS A 325 18.96 13.26 2.03
C LYS A 325 17.73 12.37 2.01
N ASP A 326 16.56 12.97 1.83
CA ASP A 326 15.28 12.32 2.02
C ASP A 326 14.58 11.95 0.72
N LEU A 327 15.00 12.51 -0.42
CA LEU A 327 14.50 12.07 -1.72
C LEU A 327 15.38 10.98 -2.30
N VAL A 328 14.75 9.95 -2.83
CA VAL A 328 15.40 8.84 -3.53
C VAL A 328 14.70 8.62 -4.86
N GLU A 329 15.42 8.04 -5.83
CA GLU A 329 14.80 7.61 -7.10
C GLU A 329 14.53 6.11 -7.02
N ILE A 330 13.30 5.70 -7.28
CA ILE A 330 12.93 4.31 -7.52
C ILE A 330 12.46 4.17 -8.97
N GLY A 331 12.59 2.98 -9.55
CA GLY A 331 12.04 2.76 -10.87
C GLY A 331 11.91 1.29 -11.24
N LEU A 332 11.25 1.06 -12.38
CA LEU A 332 11.14 -0.23 -13.02
C LEU A 332 11.89 -0.17 -14.35
N ILE A 333 12.81 -1.11 -14.54
CA ILE A 333 13.48 -1.34 -15.82
C ILE A 333 13.07 -2.71 -16.37
N GLN A 334 12.90 -2.79 -17.69
CA GLN A 334 12.66 -4.06 -18.36
C GLN A 334 13.84 -5.02 -18.10
N GLY A 335 13.52 -6.20 -17.57
CA GLY A 335 14.46 -7.31 -17.46
C GLY A 335 14.15 -8.41 -18.46
N HIS A 336 15.02 -9.42 -18.52
CA HIS A 336 14.88 -10.55 -19.44
C HIS A 336 13.64 -11.40 -19.14
N ASP A 337 13.40 -11.72 -17.86
CA ASP A 337 12.29 -12.59 -17.43
C ASP A 337 11.16 -11.82 -16.72
N ARG A 338 11.51 -10.74 -15.99
CA ARG A 338 10.59 -9.83 -15.31
C ARG A 338 11.24 -8.45 -15.19
N ASN A 339 10.42 -7.42 -14.99
CA ASN A 339 10.94 -6.10 -14.67
C ASN A 339 11.69 -6.13 -13.34
N ARG A 340 12.77 -5.33 -13.25
CA ARG A 340 13.57 -5.18 -12.04
C ARG A 340 13.32 -3.82 -11.41
N VAL A 341 13.18 -3.82 -10.10
CA VAL A 341 13.07 -2.59 -9.31
C VAL A 341 14.48 -2.12 -8.96
N TYR A 342 14.76 -0.83 -9.16
CA TYR A 342 16.01 -0.21 -8.73
C TYR A 342 15.76 0.92 -7.72
N LEU A 343 16.80 1.28 -6.98
CA LEU A 343 16.83 2.40 -6.04
C LEU A 343 18.14 3.18 -6.21
N LYS A 344 18.07 4.48 -6.51
CA LYS A 344 19.22 5.39 -6.45
C LYS A 344 19.15 6.26 -5.20
N THR A 345 20.25 6.31 -4.46
CA THR A 345 20.39 7.22 -3.31
C THR A 345 21.07 8.53 -3.72
N PRO A 346 20.80 9.65 -3.01
CA PRO A 346 21.43 10.94 -3.26
C PRO A 346 22.96 10.87 -3.33
N GLU A 347 23.56 11.67 -4.21
CA GLU A 347 25.01 11.93 -4.23
C GLU A 347 25.58 12.17 -2.82
N GLY A 348 26.76 11.60 -2.55
CA GLY A 348 27.40 11.66 -1.23
C GLY A 348 26.89 10.63 -0.20
N CYS A 349 25.83 9.88 -0.51
CA CYS A 349 25.40 8.74 0.31
C CYS A 349 26.27 7.50 0.05
N SER A 350 26.94 7.01 1.10
CA SER A 350 27.70 5.75 1.06
C SER A 350 26.81 4.51 1.10
N GLN A 351 27.38 3.33 0.84
CA GLN A 351 26.75 2.02 1.12
C GLN A 351 26.37 1.83 2.59
N THR A 352 27.04 2.55 3.50
CA THR A 352 26.69 2.56 4.92
C THR A 352 25.50 3.47 5.24
N SER A 353 25.07 4.31 4.30
CA SER A 353 23.87 5.13 4.46
C SER A 353 22.61 4.26 4.36
N THR A 354 21.72 4.42 5.34
CA THR A 354 20.54 3.60 5.60
C THR A 354 19.32 3.99 4.75
N ALA A 355 19.51 4.63 3.59
CA ALA A 355 18.39 5.03 2.74
C ALA A 355 17.71 3.78 2.17
N LYS A 356 16.59 3.39 2.80
CA LYS A 356 15.73 2.27 2.38
C LYS A 356 14.50 2.84 1.66
N PRO A 357 14.00 2.16 0.62
CA PRO A 357 12.87 2.67 -0.15
C PRO A 357 11.58 2.55 0.68
N SER A 358 10.53 3.31 0.32
CA SER A 358 9.25 3.23 1.05
C SER A 358 8.70 1.80 1.08
N PHE A 359 7.88 1.46 2.08
CA PHE A 359 7.12 0.20 2.03
C PHE A 359 6.19 0.21 0.81
N ASP A 360 5.66 1.39 0.44
CA ASP A 360 4.77 1.58 -0.70
C ASP A 360 5.47 1.59 -2.08
N THR A 361 6.75 1.19 -2.16
CA THR A 361 7.53 1.18 -3.41
C THR A 361 6.77 0.50 -4.55
N LEU A 362 6.18 -0.67 -4.28
CA LEU A 362 5.45 -1.42 -5.30
C LEU A 362 4.18 -0.69 -5.76
N THR A 363 3.45 -0.08 -4.83
CA THR A 363 2.23 0.71 -5.11
C THR A 363 2.56 1.98 -5.91
N ILE A 364 3.63 2.69 -5.53
CA ILE A 364 4.13 3.87 -6.26
C ILE A 364 4.48 3.51 -7.71
N LEU A 365 5.21 2.41 -7.90
CA LEU A 365 5.60 1.95 -9.23
C LEU A 365 4.41 1.43 -10.05
N ALA A 366 3.42 0.81 -9.41
CA ALA A 366 2.17 0.41 -10.05
C ALA A 366 1.39 1.63 -10.57
N HIS A 367 1.31 2.72 -9.80
CA HIS A 367 0.71 3.96 -10.27
C HIS A 367 1.50 4.59 -11.43
N ALA A 368 2.84 4.64 -11.34
CA ALA A 368 3.67 5.21 -12.41
C ALA A 368 3.55 4.42 -13.73
N LEU A 369 3.56 3.09 -13.63
CA LEU A 369 3.35 2.21 -14.78
C LEU A 369 1.94 2.37 -15.35
N GLY A 370 0.93 2.44 -14.48
CA GLY A 370 -0.45 2.67 -14.90
C GLY A 370 -0.64 3.99 -15.63
N ASN A 371 0.02 5.08 -15.20
CA ASN A 371 -0.02 6.36 -15.92
C ASN A 371 0.53 6.20 -17.33
N ALA A 372 1.63 5.45 -17.47
CA ALA A 372 2.23 5.19 -18.78
C ALA A 372 1.31 4.35 -19.69
N PHE A 373 0.60 3.37 -19.11
CA PHE A 373 -0.40 2.59 -19.84
C PHE A 373 -1.60 3.43 -20.26
N ALA A 374 -2.12 4.26 -19.35
CA ALA A 374 -3.23 5.16 -19.67
C ALA A 374 -2.85 6.13 -20.79
N ALA A 375 -1.65 6.71 -20.74
CA ALA A 375 -1.14 7.56 -21.80
C ALA A 375 -1.02 6.82 -23.15
N SER A 376 -0.48 5.59 -23.15
CA SER A 376 -0.33 4.76 -24.35
C SER A 376 -1.69 4.43 -24.98
N ILE A 377 -2.68 4.07 -24.16
CA ILE A 377 -4.06 3.79 -24.60
C ILE A 377 -4.71 5.07 -25.15
N LEU A 378 -4.59 6.19 -24.45
CA LEU A 378 -5.14 7.47 -24.89
C LEU A 378 -4.56 7.93 -26.23
N MET A 379 -3.27 7.71 -26.49
CA MET A 379 -2.67 8.02 -27.80
C MET A 379 -3.34 7.27 -28.96
N THR A 380 -3.94 6.11 -28.70
CA THR A 380 -4.64 5.30 -29.70
C THR A 380 -6.12 5.66 -29.78
N LEU A 381 -6.79 5.81 -28.64
CA LEU A 381 -8.24 6.00 -28.58
C LEU A 381 -8.68 7.46 -28.66
N ARG A 382 -7.88 8.39 -28.13
CA ARG A 382 -8.16 9.83 -28.01
C ARG A 382 -6.86 10.67 -28.10
N PRO A 383 -6.19 10.69 -29.27
CA PRO A 383 -4.88 11.32 -29.45
C PRO A 383 -4.85 12.83 -29.17
N GLU A 384 -6.01 13.50 -29.17
CA GLU A 384 -6.18 14.92 -28.88
C GLU A 384 -5.97 15.27 -27.39
N THR A 385 -6.10 14.30 -26.49
CA THR A 385 -6.04 14.52 -25.04
C THR A 385 -4.69 15.07 -24.57
N SER A 386 -4.70 15.83 -23.48
CA SER A 386 -3.49 16.49 -22.97
C SER A 386 -2.59 15.55 -22.15
N PHE A 387 -3.16 14.51 -21.52
CA PHE A 387 -2.46 13.65 -20.57
C PHE A 387 -1.18 12.98 -21.11
N PRO A 388 -1.16 12.35 -22.31
CA PRO A 388 0.07 11.75 -22.84
C PRO A 388 1.19 12.77 -23.05
N ARG A 389 0.85 13.97 -23.55
CA ARG A 389 1.81 15.07 -23.76
C ARG A 389 2.32 15.64 -22.44
N HIS A 390 1.44 15.75 -21.45
CA HIS A 390 1.82 16.19 -20.11
C HIS A 390 2.78 15.19 -19.46
N LEU A 391 2.44 13.90 -19.46
CA LEU A 391 3.27 12.84 -18.87
C LEU A 391 4.67 12.80 -19.50
N ALA A 392 4.75 12.95 -20.82
CA ALA A 392 6.03 12.95 -21.54
C ALA A 392 6.92 14.17 -21.25
N ARG A 393 6.33 15.30 -20.84
CA ARG A 393 7.06 16.55 -20.59
C ARG A 393 7.35 16.79 -19.12
N PHE A 394 6.40 16.49 -18.25
CA PHE A 394 6.44 16.86 -16.84
C PHE A 394 6.42 15.66 -15.90
N GLY A 395 6.00 14.48 -16.37
CA GLY A 395 5.73 13.34 -15.50
C GLY A 395 4.36 13.45 -14.82
N ALA A 396 4.23 12.91 -13.60
CA ALA A 396 2.99 12.93 -12.84
C ALA A 396 3.26 12.98 -11.33
N SER A 397 2.38 13.63 -10.56
CA SER A 397 2.41 13.54 -9.09
C SER A 397 1.71 12.26 -8.62
N ILE A 398 2.13 11.77 -7.46
CA ILE A 398 1.54 10.64 -6.75
C ILE A 398 1.60 10.97 -5.26
N THR A 399 0.46 11.25 -4.64
CA THR A 399 0.37 11.64 -3.23
C THR A 399 -0.56 10.69 -2.49
N HIS A 400 -0.10 10.16 -1.35
CA HIS A 400 -0.88 9.29 -0.47
C HIS A 400 -1.03 9.90 0.93
N TRP A 401 -2.28 9.96 1.42
CA TRP A 401 -2.61 10.44 2.77
C TRP A 401 -3.79 9.64 3.36
N HIS A 402 -4.07 9.82 4.64
CA HIS A 402 -5.02 8.98 5.40
C HIS A 402 -6.35 9.70 5.60
N ASP A 403 -7.00 10.05 4.49
CA ASP A 403 -8.37 10.56 4.46
C ASP A 403 -9.08 10.10 3.19
N TYR A 404 -10.37 10.41 3.07
CA TYR A 404 -11.17 10.15 1.88
C TYR A 404 -11.79 11.44 1.36
N PRO A 405 -11.45 11.87 0.14
CA PRO A 405 -12.09 13.04 -0.44
C PRO A 405 -13.55 12.77 -0.77
N GLN A 406 -14.39 13.78 -0.61
CA GLN A 406 -15.73 13.75 -1.18
C GLN A 406 -15.65 13.76 -2.70
N SER A 407 -16.48 12.96 -3.37
CA SER A 407 -16.44 12.79 -4.82
C SER A 407 -16.66 14.09 -5.60
N GLU A 408 -17.42 15.01 -5.01
CA GLU A 408 -17.75 16.34 -5.52
C GLU A 408 -16.56 17.31 -5.41
N LEU A 409 -15.60 17.00 -4.55
CA LEU A 409 -14.39 17.77 -4.29
C LEU A 409 -13.20 17.18 -5.03
N LEU A 410 -13.40 16.47 -6.14
CA LEU A 410 -12.31 15.98 -6.98
C LEU A 410 -11.93 17.00 -8.05
N PRO A 411 -10.64 17.14 -8.41
CA PRO A 411 -10.26 18.04 -9.48
C PRO A 411 -10.90 17.63 -10.80
N ALA A 412 -11.27 18.61 -11.63
CA ALA A 412 -11.87 18.32 -12.93
C ALA A 412 -10.97 17.41 -13.77
N GLY A 413 -11.54 16.33 -14.32
CA GLY A 413 -10.84 15.32 -15.10
C GLY A 413 -10.14 14.22 -14.27
N TYR A 414 -10.32 14.20 -12.95
CA TYR A 414 -9.87 13.10 -12.09
C TYR A 414 -11.01 12.12 -11.83
N PHE A 415 -10.71 10.82 -11.87
CA PHE A 415 -11.70 9.75 -11.76
C PHE A 415 -11.44 8.86 -10.53
N LEU A 416 -12.49 8.66 -9.73
CA LEU A 416 -12.44 7.86 -8.51
C LEU A 416 -12.52 6.36 -8.81
N HIS A 417 -11.71 5.56 -8.12
CA HIS A 417 -11.77 4.10 -8.12
C HIS A 417 -11.33 3.50 -6.78
N GLY A 418 -11.55 2.19 -6.63
CA GLY A 418 -11.06 1.39 -5.51
C GLY A 418 -11.93 1.32 -4.25
N GLU A 419 -13.03 2.07 -4.18
CA GLU A 419 -13.95 2.05 -3.04
C GLU A 419 -14.52 0.66 -2.73
N GLN A 420 -14.65 -0.19 -3.75
CA GLN A 420 -15.17 -1.55 -3.65
C GLN A 420 -14.06 -2.61 -3.54
N ASN A 421 -12.79 -2.20 -3.49
CA ASN A 421 -11.69 -3.13 -3.34
C ASN A 421 -11.68 -3.73 -1.93
N PRO A 422 -11.16 -4.96 -1.77
CA PRO A 422 -10.89 -5.50 -0.46
C PRO A 422 -9.94 -4.58 0.34
N PRO A 423 -10.21 -4.25 1.62
CA PRO A 423 -9.39 -3.37 2.47
C PRO A 423 -8.08 -4.02 2.94
N VAL A 424 -7.21 -4.31 1.98
CA VAL A 424 -5.83 -4.77 2.20
C VAL A 424 -4.98 -3.63 2.75
N SER A 425 -3.89 -3.97 3.44
CA SER A 425 -2.93 -2.95 3.87
C SER A 425 -2.22 -2.34 2.66
N CYS A 426 -1.88 -1.06 2.75
CA CYS A 426 -0.94 -0.42 1.81
C CYS A 426 0.39 -1.19 1.79
N SER A 427 1.20 -0.97 0.75
CA SER A 427 2.48 -1.68 0.56
C SER A 427 2.38 -3.19 0.29
N THR A 428 1.20 -3.72 0.03
CA THR A 428 1.01 -5.15 -0.29
C THR A 428 0.98 -5.39 -1.82
N PRO A 429 1.35 -6.59 -2.31
CA PRO A 429 1.17 -6.96 -3.70
C PRO A 429 -0.27 -6.76 -4.20
N GLN A 430 -1.26 -6.98 -3.33
CA GLN A 430 -2.66 -6.72 -3.62
C GLN A 430 -2.94 -5.23 -3.86
N SER A 431 -2.51 -4.33 -2.97
CA SER A 431 -2.67 -2.87 -3.13
C SER A 431 -2.04 -2.39 -4.46
N ALA A 432 -0.85 -2.88 -4.82
CA ALA A 432 -0.23 -2.55 -6.10
C ALA A 432 -1.03 -3.06 -7.31
N ALA A 433 -1.54 -4.29 -7.26
CA ALA A 433 -2.40 -4.82 -8.32
C ALA A 433 -3.70 -4.02 -8.48
N TYR A 434 -4.35 -3.66 -7.36
CA TYR A 434 -5.56 -2.85 -7.35
C TYR A 434 -5.31 -1.44 -7.87
N SER A 435 -4.19 -0.83 -7.51
CA SER A 435 -3.78 0.49 -8.01
C SER A 435 -3.60 0.50 -9.53
N LEU A 436 -2.97 -0.54 -10.09
CA LEU A 436 -2.75 -0.64 -11.53
C LEU A 436 -4.04 -0.94 -12.29
N CYS A 437 -4.81 -1.94 -11.85
CA CYS A 437 -6.06 -2.33 -12.51
C CYS A 437 -7.12 -1.22 -12.41
N GLY A 438 -7.32 -0.66 -11.21
CA GLY A 438 -8.31 0.38 -10.96
C GLY A 438 -8.03 1.68 -11.72
N LYS A 439 -6.77 1.97 -12.06
CA LYS A 439 -6.43 3.09 -12.95
C LYS A 439 -6.94 2.86 -14.38
N ILE A 440 -6.90 1.64 -14.89
CA ILE A 440 -7.49 1.33 -16.19
C ILE A 440 -9.02 1.47 -16.12
N GLU A 441 -9.65 1.05 -15.02
CA GLU A 441 -11.08 1.27 -14.79
C GLU A 441 -11.43 2.78 -14.72
N ALA A 442 -10.59 3.60 -14.10
CA ALA A 442 -10.75 5.05 -14.05
C ALA A 442 -10.65 5.69 -15.44
N LEU A 443 -9.72 5.21 -16.28
CA LEU A 443 -9.61 5.61 -17.67
C LEU A 443 -10.86 5.20 -18.48
N GLU A 444 -11.38 3.99 -18.28
CA GLU A 444 -12.60 3.54 -18.94
C GLU A 444 -13.79 4.45 -18.62
N LYS A 445 -13.98 4.80 -17.35
CA LYS A 445 -15.01 5.76 -16.93
C LYS A 445 -14.85 7.11 -17.65
N ALA A 446 -13.62 7.59 -17.81
CA ALA A 446 -13.36 8.85 -18.53
C ALA A 446 -13.76 8.76 -20.00
N LEU A 447 -13.41 7.66 -20.67
CA LEU A 447 -13.74 7.41 -22.08
C LEU A 447 -15.25 7.27 -22.29
N GLU A 448 -15.94 6.54 -21.41
CA GLU A 448 -17.40 6.36 -21.42
C GLU A 448 -18.14 7.69 -21.23
N ASN A 449 -17.68 8.51 -20.27
CA ASN A 449 -18.26 9.82 -20.00
C ASN A 449 -17.87 10.88 -21.04
N GLY A 450 -17.06 10.51 -22.04
CA GLY A 450 -16.54 11.41 -23.04
C GLY A 450 -15.66 12.54 -22.49
N SER A 451 -15.19 12.40 -21.26
CA SER A 451 -14.51 13.44 -20.49
C SER A 451 -12.98 13.37 -20.66
N GLU A 452 -12.29 14.48 -20.36
CA GLU A 452 -10.82 14.49 -20.37
C GLU A 452 -10.27 13.74 -19.15
N TYR A 453 -9.40 12.76 -19.39
CA TYR A 453 -8.65 12.10 -18.32
C TYR A 453 -7.41 12.94 -17.97
N ARG A 454 -7.33 13.41 -16.72
CA ARG A 454 -6.18 14.17 -16.17
C ARG A 454 -5.48 13.44 -15.03
N GLY A 455 -6.10 12.39 -14.50
CA GLY A 455 -5.61 11.63 -13.37
C GLY A 455 -6.70 10.76 -12.76
N ASP A 456 -6.36 10.17 -11.63
CA ASP A 456 -7.24 9.29 -10.87
C ASP A 456 -7.05 9.48 -9.36
N VAL A 457 -8.10 9.11 -8.63
CA VAL A 457 -8.11 9.05 -7.17
C VAL A 457 -8.39 7.59 -6.78
N HIS A 458 -7.41 6.94 -6.18
CA HIS A 458 -7.48 5.56 -5.72
C HIS A 458 -7.77 5.53 -4.22
N VAL A 459 -8.97 5.09 -3.86
CA VAL A 459 -9.36 4.83 -2.47
C VAL A 459 -8.84 3.46 -2.06
N GLU A 460 -8.11 3.42 -0.95
CA GLU A 460 -7.71 2.20 -0.23
C GLU A 460 -8.59 2.05 1.02
N PRO A 461 -9.65 1.22 0.97
CA PRO A 461 -10.63 1.17 2.05
C PRO A 461 -10.00 0.82 3.41
N ASN A 462 -10.44 1.51 4.47
CA ASN A 462 -9.90 1.42 5.83
C ASN A 462 -8.42 1.81 5.98
N HIS A 463 -7.86 2.59 5.04
CA HIS A 463 -6.49 3.08 5.12
C HIS A 463 -6.33 4.54 4.68
N GLY A 464 -6.62 4.88 3.42
CA GLY A 464 -6.34 6.21 2.89
C GLY A 464 -6.61 6.34 1.40
N THR A 465 -6.08 7.40 0.80
CA THR A 465 -6.33 7.74 -0.61
C THR A 465 -5.04 8.14 -1.31
N ASN A 466 -4.88 7.67 -2.55
CA ASN A 466 -3.88 8.17 -3.47
C ASN A 466 -4.52 9.09 -4.50
N ILE A 467 -3.91 10.23 -4.80
CA ILE A 467 -4.25 11.07 -5.95
C ILE A 467 -3.06 11.13 -6.90
N VAL A 468 -3.34 10.88 -8.17
CA VAL A 468 -2.31 10.65 -9.19
C VAL A 468 -2.68 11.37 -10.46
N GLY A 469 -1.78 12.19 -11.02
CA GLY A 469 -2.05 12.80 -12.33
C GLY A 469 -1.23 14.04 -12.65
N MET A 470 -1.85 14.92 -13.44
CA MET A 470 -1.21 16.11 -14.01
C MET A 470 -0.90 17.23 -13.02
N LEU A 471 -1.60 17.29 -11.88
CA LEU A 471 -1.30 18.29 -10.86
C LEU A 471 0.12 18.11 -10.32
N SER A 472 0.76 19.18 -9.89
CA SER A 472 1.99 19.12 -9.09
C SER A 472 1.69 18.56 -7.68
N LEU A 473 2.74 18.24 -6.92
CA LEU A 473 2.56 17.84 -5.52
C LEU A 473 1.97 18.99 -4.70
N ALA A 474 2.44 20.21 -4.92
CA ALA A 474 1.90 21.41 -4.27
C ALA A 474 0.44 21.70 -4.68
N GLU A 475 0.11 21.67 -5.97
CA GLU A 475 -1.28 21.88 -6.44
C GLU A 475 -2.23 20.83 -5.86
N THR A 476 -1.77 19.58 -5.79
CA THR A 476 -2.50 18.51 -5.13
C THR A 476 -2.74 18.82 -3.65
N ALA A 477 -1.71 19.27 -2.93
CA ALA A 477 -1.82 19.62 -1.52
C ALA A 477 -2.80 20.77 -1.30
N GLU A 478 -2.76 21.81 -2.13
CA GLU A 478 -3.69 22.96 -2.05
C GLU A 478 -5.15 22.52 -2.23
N PHE A 479 -5.40 21.61 -3.17
CA PHE A 479 -6.76 21.15 -3.45
C PHE A 479 -7.30 20.19 -2.37
N MET A 480 -6.43 19.32 -1.84
CA MET A 480 -6.83 18.24 -0.94
C MET A 480 -6.68 18.60 0.55
N ASN A 481 -6.05 19.73 0.87
CA ASN A 481 -5.90 20.25 2.22
C ASN A 481 -6.72 21.54 2.44
N PRO A 482 -8.04 21.44 2.74
CA PRO A 482 -8.93 22.60 2.82
C PRO A 482 -8.68 23.54 4.02
N LEU A 483 -7.77 23.18 4.95
CA LEU A 483 -7.41 24.06 6.09
C LEU A 483 -6.65 25.34 5.66
N LEU A 484 -6.39 25.53 4.36
CA LEU A 484 -5.75 26.72 3.81
C LEU A 484 -6.70 27.71 3.12
N HIS A 485 -8.02 27.53 3.20
CA HIS A 485 -8.95 28.61 2.87
C HIS A 485 -9.19 29.50 4.10
N PRO A 486 -8.69 30.75 4.13
CA PRO A 486 -9.07 31.73 5.13
C PRO A 486 -10.46 32.30 4.81
N GLU A 487 -11.48 31.45 4.71
CA GLU A 487 -12.86 31.92 4.60
C GLU A 487 -13.48 32.02 5.99
N PHE A 488 -13.06 33.04 6.73
CA PHE A 488 -13.89 33.79 7.68
C PHE A 488 -13.14 35.09 8.02
N MET A 489 -13.04 36.00 7.04
CA MET A 489 -12.96 37.44 7.34
C MET A 489 -14.39 37.88 7.66
N PRO A 490 -14.73 38.25 8.91
CA PRO A 490 -16.00 38.90 9.17
C PRO A 490 -15.99 40.22 8.40
N GLN A 491 -16.93 40.40 7.46
CA GLN A 491 -17.23 41.74 6.98
C GLN A 491 -17.85 42.50 8.14
N GLU A 492 -17.14 43.51 8.63
CA GLU A 492 -17.68 44.52 9.52
C GLU A 492 -18.84 45.24 8.82
N HIS A 493 -20.04 45.15 9.41
CA HIS A 493 -21.05 46.20 9.38
C HIS A 493 -21.81 46.23 10.69
#